data_AF-A0A973M066-F1
#
_entry.id   AF-A0A973M066-F1
#
_cell.length_a   1.000
_cell.length_b   1.000
_cell.length_c   1.000
_cell.angle_alpha   90.00
_cell.angle_beta   90.00
_cell.angle_gamma   90.00
#
_symmetry.space_group_name_H-M   'P 1'
#
loop_
_entity.id
_entity.type
_entity.pdbx_description
1 polymer ?
#
loop_
_entity_poly.entity_id
_entity_poly.type
_entity_poly.pdbx_seq_one_letter_code
_entity_poly.pdbx_strand_id
1 'polypeptide(L)'
;MAEANAGVRRLLADSGEPRGWVPPRADLVTALLGVWFGIGLMIDAWAHTNRSDLETFFTPWHAAFYSGFAAVSGWIIWQVYRNVRQGRQGLAAVPNGYLAGLVAVPAFAAFGLADMTWHTVLGIETSIDILFSPSHLGLIVTMLLIITTPLRSAWNAPDLGARPSLGRLFPALLGLAFAATLVSLFLSYGDALQYRSQRIVDAFSEVNGGGGADDLATAMVISNVILLAPVLLLVRRWNLPFGSVTVMYTVAVLMPGAQTAFENVPTLLTFVAAGLASDVLIRVLRPSGTRRGAYWAFAGLSAFVTWALYLGVASAAAGGLPTVPELWTGAPVVAGLIGLALGALLLPNAVASDAGDPGRA
;
A
#
# COMPACT_ATOMS: atom_id res chain seq x y z
N MET A 1 -40.07 -12.68 24.87
CA MET A 1 -39.89 -11.82 23.67
C MET A 1 -39.56 -10.36 24.01
N ALA A 2 -40.20 -9.72 24.99
CA ALA A 2 -39.91 -8.33 25.37
C ALA A 2 -38.48 -8.08 25.91
N GLU A 3 -37.92 -8.99 26.73
CA GLU A 3 -36.54 -8.88 27.24
C GLU A 3 -35.48 -9.10 26.16
N ALA A 4 -35.70 -10.04 25.23
CA ALA A 4 -34.83 -10.22 24.07
C ALA A 4 -34.82 -8.97 23.18
N ASN A 5 -35.97 -8.31 23.01
CA ASN A 5 -36.11 -7.08 22.25
C ASN A 5 -35.47 -5.87 22.96
N ALA A 6 -35.50 -5.83 24.30
CA ALA A 6 -34.81 -4.82 25.10
C ALA A 6 -33.28 -4.99 25.10
N GLY A 7 -32.79 -6.23 25.12
CA GLY A 7 -31.36 -6.55 24.97
C GLY A 7 -30.81 -6.16 23.59
N VAL A 8 -31.56 -6.45 22.53
CA VAL A 8 -31.20 -6.03 21.15
C VAL A 8 -31.26 -4.51 20.99
N ARG A 9 -32.25 -3.83 21.57
CA ARG A 9 -32.32 -2.34 21.56
C ARG A 9 -31.17 -1.68 22.32
N ARG A 10 -30.69 -2.26 23.43
CA ARG A 10 -29.48 -1.79 24.14
C ARG A 10 -28.20 -2.00 23.33
N LEU A 11 -28.10 -3.08 22.56
CA LEU A 11 -26.94 -3.30 21.69
C LEU A 11 -26.84 -2.29 20.53
N LEU A 12 -27.99 -1.76 20.09
CA LEU A 12 -28.09 -0.76 19.01
C LEU A 12 -28.07 0.68 19.53
N ALA A 13 -28.25 0.90 20.83
CA ALA A 13 -28.18 2.22 21.43
C ALA A 13 -26.71 2.66 21.54
N ASP A 14 -26.38 3.82 20.97
CA ASP A 14 -25.10 4.45 21.24
C ASP A 14 -25.12 5.05 22.65
N SER A 15 -24.06 4.84 23.43
CA SER A 15 -23.96 5.46 24.76
C SER A 15 -23.73 6.98 24.67
N GLY A 16 -23.41 7.50 23.48
CA GLY A 16 -23.22 8.94 23.24
C GLY A 16 -21.89 9.48 23.76
N GLU A 17 -21.04 8.61 24.33
CA GLU A 17 -19.70 8.98 24.77
C GLU A 17 -18.77 9.27 23.58
N PRO A 18 -17.81 10.21 23.72
CA PRO A 18 -16.81 10.41 22.70
C PRO A 18 -15.96 9.15 22.51
N ARG A 19 -15.72 8.80 21.24
CA ARG A 19 -14.87 7.67 20.87
C ARG A 19 -13.45 7.86 21.40
N GLY A 20 -12.92 6.82 22.03
CA GLY A 20 -11.58 6.80 22.59
C GLY A 20 -10.50 6.39 21.58
N TRP A 21 -9.24 6.54 21.98
CA TRP A 21 -8.07 6.10 21.22
C TRP A 21 -7.52 4.77 21.75
N VAL A 22 -6.88 3.99 20.89
CA VAL A 22 -6.07 2.85 21.33
C VAL A 22 -4.68 3.32 21.75
N PRO A 23 -4.01 2.63 22.69
CA PRO A 23 -2.60 2.91 22.96
C PRO A 23 -1.73 2.51 21.75
N PRO A 24 -0.55 3.13 21.54
CA PRO A 24 0.32 2.85 20.38
C PRO A 24 0.68 1.36 20.19
N ARG A 25 0.82 0.61 21.29
CA ARG A 25 1.06 -0.84 21.26
C ARG A 25 -0.05 -1.62 20.55
N ALA A 26 -1.30 -1.16 20.65
CA ALA A 26 -2.42 -1.85 20.02
C ALA A 26 -2.48 -1.60 18.51
N ASP A 27 -2.10 -0.39 18.06
CA ASP A 27 -1.88 -0.12 16.64
C ASP A 27 -0.76 -1.00 16.09
N LEU A 28 0.33 -1.17 16.84
CA LEU A 28 1.44 -2.05 16.45
C LEU A 28 0.98 -3.51 16.32
N VAL A 29 0.23 -4.04 17.29
CA VAL A 29 -0.33 -5.40 17.20
C VAL A 29 -1.25 -5.52 15.98
N THR A 30 -2.12 -4.53 15.72
CA THR A 30 -2.96 -4.52 14.52
C THR A 30 -2.12 -4.57 13.24
N ALA A 31 -1.03 -3.80 13.17
CA ALA A 31 -0.13 -3.80 12.01
C ALA A 31 0.59 -5.15 11.84
N LEU A 32 1.11 -5.75 12.91
CA LEU A 32 1.81 -7.05 12.85
C LEU A 32 0.87 -8.20 12.47
N LEU A 33 -0.37 -8.20 12.97
CA LEU A 33 -1.38 -9.17 12.52
C LEU A 33 -1.81 -8.91 11.08
N GLY A 34 -1.82 -7.65 10.65
CA GLY A 34 -1.96 -7.28 9.24
C GLY A 34 -0.81 -7.80 8.37
N VAL A 35 0.41 -7.87 8.89
CA VAL A 35 1.56 -8.49 8.20
C VAL A 35 1.35 -9.99 8.03
N TRP A 36 0.90 -10.71 9.07
CA TRP A 36 0.54 -12.12 8.93
C TRP A 36 -0.50 -12.28 7.81
N PHE A 37 -1.57 -11.49 7.85
CA PHE A 37 -2.60 -11.52 6.82
C PHE A 37 -2.06 -11.24 5.41
N GLY A 38 -1.19 -10.24 5.27
CA GLY A 38 -0.49 -9.92 4.02
C GLY A 38 0.40 -11.06 3.52
N ILE A 39 1.26 -11.62 4.39
CA ILE A 39 2.14 -12.74 4.04
C ILE A 39 1.32 -13.96 3.61
N GLY A 40 0.20 -14.24 4.29
CA GLY A 40 -0.71 -15.32 3.90
C GLY A 40 -1.22 -15.16 2.47
N LEU A 41 -1.64 -13.95 2.09
CA LEU A 41 -2.04 -13.66 0.70
C LEU A 41 -0.88 -13.79 -0.27
N MET A 42 0.33 -13.35 0.10
CA MET A 42 1.49 -13.44 -0.77
C MET A 42 1.85 -14.90 -1.10
N ILE A 43 1.75 -15.77 -0.10
CA ILE A 43 1.94 -17.21 -0.25
C ILE A 43 0.86 -17.81 -1.18
N ASP A 44 -0.38 -17.37 -1.01
CA ASP A 44 -1.52 -17.82 -1.80
C ASP A 44 -1.42 -17.39 -3.27
N ALA A 45 -1.12 -16.12 -3.53
CA ALA A 45 -0.88 -15.59 -4.86
C ALA A 45 0.34 -16.24 -5.55
N TRP A 46 1.40 -16.55 -4.79
CA TRP A 46 2.53 -17.33 -5.31
C TRP A 46 2.06 -18.71 -5.77
N ALA A 47 1.21 -19.39 -5.00
CA ALA A 47 0.68 -20.70 -5.35
C ALA A 47 -0.15 -20.63 -6.64
N HIS A 48 -1.07 -19.67 -6.78
CA HIS A 48 -1.84 -19.47 -8.01
C HIS A 48 -0.97 -19.20 -9.25
N THR A 49 0.21 -18.59 -9.07
CA THR A 49 1.13 -18.30 -10.17
C THR A 49 2.02 -19.50 -10.54
N ASN A 50 2.44 -20.29 -9.54
CA ASN A 50 3.48 -21.32 -9.70
C ASN A 50 2.96 -22.75 -9.63
N ARG A 51 1.67 -22.96 -9.33
CA ARG A 51 1.03 -24.28 -9.21
C ARG A 51 -0.17 -24.37 -10.12
N SER A 52 -0.13 -25.30 -11.07
CA SER A 52 -1.20 -25.55 -12.04
C SER A 52 -2.24 -26.57 -11.55
N ASP A 53 -2.02 -27.19 -10.39
CA ASP A 53 -2.78 -28.32 -9.83
C ASP A 53 -3.75 -27.90 -8.72
N LEU A 54 -4.07 -26.61 -8.59
CA LEU A 54 -5.07 -26.15 -7.65
C LEU A 54 -6.46 -26.50 -8.18
N GLU A 55 -7.03 -27.61 -7.70
CA GLU A 55 -8.36 -28.10 -8.12
C GLU A 55 -9.49 -27.72 -7.15
N THR A 56 -9.18 -27.19 -5.96
CA THR A 56 -10.19 -26.88 -4.93
C THR A 56 -9.87 -25.60 -4.17
N PHE A 57 -10.89 -25.00 -3.55
CA PHE A 57 -10.73 -23.86 -2.64
C PHE A 57 -9.99 -24.21 -1.34
N PHE A 58 -10.13 -25.42 -0.81
CA PHE A 58 -9.54 -25.78 0.48
C PHE A 58 -8.07 -26.20 0.31
N THR A 59 -7.18 -25.22 0.34
CA THR A 59 -5.73 -25.41 0.22
C THR A 59 -5.00 -24.98 1.49
N PRO A 60 -3.77 -25.49 1.75
CA PRO A 60 -2.94 -24.98 2.83
C PRO A 60 -2.63 -23.47 2.70
N TRP A 61 -2.64 -22.94 1.48
CA TRP A 61 -2.36 -21.54 1.18
C TRP A 61 -3.52 -20.62 1.58
N HIS A 62 -4.75 -21.01 1.22
CA HIS A 62 -5.96 -20.36 1.74
C HIS A 62 -6.02 -20.47 3.27
N ALA A 63 -5.68 -21.62 3.85
CA ALA A 63 -5.64 -21.75 5.31
C ALA A 63 -4.68 -20.74 5.97
N ALA A 64 -3.49 -20.54 5.39
CA ALA A 64 -2.55 -19.51 5.86
C ALA A 64 -3.13 -18.10 5.72
N PHE A 65 -3.73 -17.77 4.57
CA PHE A 65 -4.36 -16.47 4.31
C PHE A 65 -5.51 -16.17 5.28
N TYR A 66 -6.49 -17.08 5.39
CA TYR A 66 -7.66 -16.92 6.27
C TYR A 66 -7.30 -16.99 7.76
N SER A 67 -6.20 -17.65 8.15
CA SER A 67 -5.71 -17.60 9.54
C SER A 67 -5.24 -16.18 9.93
N GLY A 68 -4.56 -15.48 9.02
CA GLY A 68 -4.16 -14.09 9.23
C GLY A 68 -5.36 -13.15 9.30
N PHE A 69 -6.36 -13.36 8.44
CA PHE A 69 -7.65 -12.65 8.50
C PHE A 69 -8.32 -12.83 9.87
N ALA A 70 -8.44 -14.07 10.34
CA ALA A 70 -9.07 -14.38 11.62
C ALA A 70 -8.33 -13.71 12.78
N ALA A 71 -7.00 -13.72 12.77
CA ALA A 71 -6.17 -13.12 13.80
C ALA A 71 -6.36 -11.59 13.90
N VAL A 72 -6.22 -10.87 12.78
CA VAL A 72 -6.37 -9.40 12.77
C VAL A 72 -7.82 -8.98 13.07
N SER A 73 -8.80 -9.71 12.57
CA SER A 73 -10.23 -9.45 12.82
C SER A 73 -10.59 -9.67 14.29
N GLY A 74 -10.15 -10.79 14.87
CA GLY A 74 -10.34 -11.07 16.29
C GLY A 74 -9.73 -9.99 17.18
N TRP A 75 -8.54 -9.47 16.81
CA TRP A 75 -7.92 -8.37 17.53
C TRP A 75 -8.69 -7.05 17.42
N ILE A 76 -9.18 -6.68 16.23
CA ILE A 76 -10.02 -5.48 16.04
C ILE A 76 -11.30 -5.58 16.87
N ILE A 77 -11.99 -6.73 16.80
CA ILE A 77 -13.20 -6.99 17.59
C ILE A 77 -12.89 -6.92 19.09
N TRP A 78 -11.75 -7.45 19.52
CA TRP A 78 -11.29 -7.36 20.91
C TRP A 78 -11.10 -5.91 21.38
N GLN A 79 -10.58 -5.01 20.52
CA GLN A 79 -10.46 -3.57 20.86
C GLN A 79 -11.81 -2.87 21.01
N VAL A 80 -12.86 -3.36 20.37
CA VAL A 80 -14.23 -2.87 20.56
C VAL A 80 -14.82 -3.49 21.83
N TYR A 81 -14.66 -4.80 22.01
CA TYR A 81 -15.20 -5.53 23.16
C TYR A 81 -14.66 -5.02 24.50
N ARG A 82 -13.37 -4.66 24.60
CA ARG A 82 -12.82 -4.02 25.81
C ARG A 82 -13.55 -2.73 26.20
N ASN A 83 -13.98 -1.94 25.21
CA ASN A 83 -14.70 -0.68 25.45
C ASN A 83 -16.16 -0.96 25.84
N VAL A 84 -16.77 -2.02 25.28
CA VAL A 84 -18.08 -2.52 25.73
C VAL A 84 -18.04 -2.96 27.18
N ARG A 85 -16.97 -3.67 27.61
CA ARG A 85 -16.77 -4.04 29.02
C ARG A 85 -16.58 -2.84 29.94
N GLN A 86 -16.25 -1.66 29.41
CA GLN A 86 -16.17 -0.39 30.14
C GLN A 86 -17.51 0.38 30.12
N GLY A 87 -18.59 -0.21 29.60
CA GLY A 87 -19.93 0.37 29.60
C GLY A 87 -20.32 1.11 28.31
N ARG A 88 -19.41 1.21 27.33
CA ARG A 88 -19.69 1.90 26.05
C ARG A 88 -20.56 1.05 25.14
N GLN A 89 -21.43 1.69 24.35
CA GLN A 89 -22.34 1.00 23.42
C GLN A 89 -22.35 1.70 22.05
N GLY A 90 -22.79 1.02 21.00
CA GLY A 90 -22.82 1.56 19.64
C GLY A 90 -21.47 2.06 19.12
N LEU A 91 -21.45 3.21 18.43
CA LEU A 91 -20.22 3.76 17.84
C LEU A 91 -19.23 4.24 18.90
N ALA A 92 -19.67 4.65 20.10
CA ALA A 92 -18.80 5.05 21.20
C ALA A 92 -17.84 3.92 21.64
N ALA A 93 -18.23 2.65 21.44
CA ALA A 93 -17.39 1.49 21.74
C ALA A 93 -16.26 1.29 20.71
N VAL A 94 -16.37 1.85 19.50
CA VAL A 94 -15.38 1.65 18.44
C VAL A 94 -14.26 2.69 18.54
N PRO A 95 -12.98 2.28 18.74
CA PRO A 95 -11.89 3.24 18.80
C PRO A 95 -11.78 4.11 17.54
N ASN A 96 -11.27 5.32 17.70
CA ASN A 96 -10.96 6.19 16.55
C ASN A 96 -9.97 5.49 15.61
N GLY A 97 -10.21 5.59 14.29
CA GLY A 97 -9.44 4.90 13.25
C GLY A 97 -9.89 3.45 12.94
N TYR A 98 -10.54 2.76 13.88
CA TYR A 98 -10.88 1.33 13.76
C TYR A 98 -12.20 1.03 13.05
N LEU A 99 -13.10 2.02 12.90
CA LEU A 99 -14.45 1.79 12.37
C LEU A 99 -14.46 1.17 10.97
N ALA A 100 -13.68 1.72 10.03
CA ALA A 100 -13.63 1.17 8.68
C ALA A 100 -13.07 -0.27 8.66
N GLY A 101 -12.07 -0.56 9.49
CA GLY A 101 -11.52 -1.91 9.63
C GLY A 101 -12.56 -2.87 10.22
N LEU A 102 -13.29 -2.45 11.26
CA LEU A 102 -14.36 -3.24 11.88
C LEU A 102 -15.49 -3.56 10.89
N VAL A 103 -15.94 -2.58 10.10
CA VAL A 103 -16.97 -2.76 9.07
C VAL A 103 -16.47 -3.67 7.94
N ALA A 104 -15.18 -3.60 7.62
CA ALA A 104 -14.58 -4.43 6.58
C ALA A 104 -14.47 -5.91 6.98
N VAL A 105 -14.44 -6.26 8.27
CA VAL A 105 -14.38 -7.67 8.73
C VAL A 105 -15.55 -8.53 8.18
N PRO A 106 -16.83 -8.20 8.44
CA PRO A 106 -17.94 -8.98 7.90
C PRO A 106 -18.02 -8.90 6.37
N ALA A 107 -17.63 -7.77 5.77
CA ALA A 107 -17.59 -7.64 4.32
C ALA A 107 -16.55 -8.58 3.68
N PHE A 108 -15.35 -8.67 4.26
CA PHE A 108 -14.31 -9.61 3.80
C PHE A 108 -14.79 -11.06 3.92
N ALA A 109 -15.42 -11.43 5.04
CA ALA A 109 -15.98 -12.77 5.21
C ALA A 109 -17.05 -13.09 4.15
N ALA A 110 -17.92 -12.12 3.82
CA ALA A 110 -18.92 -12.29 2.76
C ALA A 110 -18.26 -12.46 1.38
N PHE A 111 -17.23 -11.68 1.06
CA PHE A 111 -16.48 -11.86 -0.20
C PHE A 111 -15.68 -13.15 -0.23
N GLY A 112 -15.18 -13.66 0.89
CA GLY A 112 -14.53 -14.98 0.95
C GLY A 112 -15.49 -16.14 0.70
N LEU A 113 -16.75 -16.00 1.14
CA LEU A 113 -17.81 -16.94 0.77
C LEU A 113 -18.18 -16.83 -0.70
N ALA A 114 -18.24 -15.61 -1.24
CA ALA A 114 -18.47 -15.39 -2.67
C ALA A 114 -17.34 -16.01 -3.51
N ASP A 115 -16.10 -15.87 -3.06
CA ASP A 115 -14.89 -16.43 -3.67
C ASP A 115 -14.91 -17.96 -3.71
N MET A 116 -15.19 -18.59 -2.56
CA MET A 116 -15.39 -20.04 -2.48
C MET A 116 -16.50 -20.50 -3.43
N THR A 117 -17.62 -19.76 -3.47
CA THR A 117 -18.75 -20.09 -4.36
C THR A 117 -18.36 -19.95 -5.82
N TRP A 118 -17.60 -18.90 -6.15
CA TRP A 118 -17.10 -18.64 -7.50
C TRP A 118 -16.21 -19.79 -7.98
N HIS A 119 -15.22 -20.18 -7.18
CA HIS A 119 -14.36 -21.32 -7.49
C HIS A 119 -15.10 -22.65 -7.64
N THR A 120 -16.22 -22.82 -6.92
CA THR A 120 -17.04 -24.04 -7.00
C THR A 120 -17.90 -24.08 -8.26
N VAL A 121 -18.42 -22.92 -8.71
CA VAL A 121 -19.41 -22.85 -9.79
C VAL A 121 -18.77 -22.53 -11.15
N LEU A 122 -17.78 -21.64 -11.17
CA LEU A 122 -17.15 -21.11 -12.39
C LEU A 122 -15.71 -21.62 -12.58
N GLY A 123 -15.15 -22.30 -11.57
CA GLY A 123 -13.78 -22.79 -11.57
C GLY A 123 -12.78 -21.77 -11.04
N ILE A 124 -11.50 -22.18 -11.00
CA ILE A 124 -10.40 -21.33 -10.54
C ILE A 124 -9.83 -20.56 -11.72
N GLU A 125 -9.80 -19.23 -11.61
CA GLU A 125 -9.27 -18.36 -12.64
C GLU A 125 -7.76 -18.56 -12.81
N THR A 126 -7.30 -18.49 -14.07
CA THR A 126 -5.89 -18.59 -14.43
C THR A 126 -5.44 -17.33 -15.14
N SER A 127 -4.13 -17.13 -15.23
CA SER A 127 -3.54 -15.98 -15.96
C SER A 127 -3.98 -14.63 -15.39
N ILE A 128 -4.19 -13.61 -16.22
CA ILE A 128 -4.54 -12.26 -15.78
C ILE A 128 -5.96 -12.17 -15.17
N ASP A 129 -6.84 -13.12 -15.50
CA ASP A 129 -8.25 -13.11 -15.07
C ASP A 129 -8.39 -13.10 -13.54
N ILE A 130 -7.45 -13.74 -12.83
CA ILE A 130 -7.41 -13.78 -11.37
C ILE A 130 -7.39 -12.36 -10.75
N LEU A 131 -6.74 -11.40 -11.41
CA LEU A 131 -6.60 -10.02 -10.94
C LEU A 131 -7.88 -9.20 -11.13
N PHE A 132 -8.83 -9.68 -11.95
CA PHE A 132 -10.08 -9.00 -12.28
C PHE A 132 -11.33 -9.71 -11.75
N SER A 133 -11.17 -10.84 -11.05
CA SER A 133 -12.29 -11.55 -10.46
C SER A 133 -13.05 -10.68 -9.44
N PRO A 134 -14.39 -10.56 -9.54
CA PRO A 134 -15.18 -9.74 -8.63
C PRO A 134 -15.02 -10.12 -7.15
N SER A 135 -14.85 -11.41 -6.83
CA SER A 135 -14.65 -11.88 -5.45
C SER A 135 -13.30 -11.41 -4.91
N HIS A 136 -12.21 -11.62 -5.66
CA HIS A 136 -10.88 -11.15 -5.31
C HIS A 136 -10.82 -9.63 -5.14
N LEU A 137 -11.48 -8.86 -6.02
CA LEU A 137 -11.56 -7.40 -5.89
C LEU A 137 -12.26 -6.98 -4.59
N GLY A 138 -13.36 -7.64 -4.23
CA GLY A 138 -14.05 -7.43 -2.96
C GLY A 138 -13.18 -7.78 -1.74
N LEU A 139 -12.45 -8.90 -1.80
CA LEU A 139 -11.49 -9.30 -0.79
C LEU A 139 -10.37 -8.26 -0.61
N ILE A 140 -9.79 -7.75 -1.70
CA ILE A 140 -8.73 -6.74 -1.63
C ILE A 140 -9.24 -5.42 -1.09
N VAL A 141 -10.38 -4.92 -1.55
CA VAL A 141 -10.92 -3.65 -1.03
C VAL A 141 -11.15 -3.72 0.47
N THR A 142 -11.72 -4.82 0.96
CA THR A 142 -11.97 -5.01 2.39
C THR A 142 -10.69 -5.27 3.18
N MET A 143 -9.74 -6.04 2.63
CA MET A 143 -8.41 -6.24 3.21
C MET A 143 -7.64 -4.92 3.33
N LEU A 144 -7.64 -4.08 2.29
CA LEU A 144 -7.04 -2.74 2.30
C LEU A 144 -7.57 -1.91 3.46
N LEU A 145 -8.89 -1.92 3.68
CA LEU A 145 -9.50 -1.26 4.83
C LEU A 145 -8.99 -1.86 6.15
N ILE A 146 -8.92 -3.18 6.29
CA ILE A 146 -8.43 -3.81 7.53
C ILE A 146 -6.98 -3.40 7.83
N ILE A 147 -6.05 -3.61 6.89
CA ILE A 147 -4.61 -3.42 7.11
C ILE A 147 -4.21 -1.95 7.27
N THR A 148 -4.97 -1.01 6.70
CA THR A 148 -4.73 0.44 6.86
C THR A 148 -5.38 1.03 8.12
N THR A 149 -5.94 0.21 9.01
CA THR A 149 -6.48 0.66 10.31
C THR A 149 -5.48 1.48 11.14
N PRO A 150 -4.20 1.06 11.29
CA PRO A 150 -3.22 1.86 12.02
C PRO A 150 -2.93 3.21 11.37
N LEU A 151 -3.04 3.34 10.03
CA LEU A 151 -2.90 4.62 9.34
C LEU A 151 -4.02 5.59 9.71
N ARG A 152 -5.28 5.15 9.68
CA ARG A 152 -6.42 6.01 10.08
C ARG A 152 -6.41 6.35 11.57
N SER A 153 -5.91 5.44 12.40
CA SER A 153 -5.64 5.69 13.82
C SER A 153 -4.61 6.81 13.96
N ALA A 154 -3.44 6.67 13.35
CA ALA A 154 -2.38 7.68 13.39
C ALA A 154 -2.79 9.03 12.80
N TRP A 155 -3.53 9.04 11.67
CA TRP A 155 -3.86 10.26 10.92
C TRP A 155 -4.56 11.34 11.76
N ASN A 156 -5.44 10.89 12.64
CA ASN A 156 -6.31 11.72 13.46
C ASN A 156 -5.92 11.72 14.95
N ALA A 157 -4.83 11.03 15.32
CA ALA A 157 -4.42 10.88 16.70
C ALA A 157 -3.95 12.22 17.30
N PRO A 158 -4.48 12.65 18.46
CA PRO A 158 -4.20 13.96 19.04
C PRO A 158 -2.77 14.09 19.58
N ASP A 159 -2.14 12.98 19.93
CA ASP A 159 -0.74 12.92 20.37
C ASP A 159 0.25 13.01 19.19
N LEU A 160 -0.22 12.81 17.96
CA LEU A 160 0.63 12.74 16.78
C LEU A 160 0.79 14.10 16.12
N GLY A 161 1.77 14.86 16.60
CA GLY A 161 2.18 16.14 16.02
C GLY A 161 2.79 16.03 14.62
N ALA A 162 3.31 17.16 14.10
CA ALA A 162 3.84 17.24 12.73
C ALA A 162 5.19 16.51 12.51
N ARG A 163 5.85 16.05 13.58
CA ARG A 163 7.19 15.40 13.54
C ARG A 163 7.18 14.12 14.37
N PRO A 164 6.46 13.07 13.94
CA PRO A 164 6.39 11.82 14.68
C PRO A 164 7.76 11.11 14.68
N SER A 165 8.03 10.34 15.74
CA SER A 165 9.16 9.40 15.73
C SER A 165 8.85 8.21 14.81
N LEU A 166 9.90 7.56 14.29
CA LEU A 166 9.72 6.38 13.42
C LEU A 166 8.90 5.30 14.11
N GLY A 167 9.20 5.00 15.38
CA GLY A 167 8.46 3.98 16.14
C GLY A 167 6.97 4.27 16.32
N ARG A 168 6.58 5.54 16.48
CA ARG A 168 5.15 5.90 16.60
C ARG A 168 4.43 5.81 15.26
N LEU A 169 5.10 6.13 14.15
CA LEU A 169 4.53 6.08 12.81
C LEU A 169 4.61 4.68 12.17
N PHE A 170 5.49 3.81 12.69
CA PHE A 170 5.79 2.48 12.13
C PHE A 170 4.53 1.63 11.84
N PRO A 171 3.52 1.53 12.72
CA PRO A 171 2.31 0.77 12.41
C PRO A 171 1.56 1.30 11.18
N ALA A 172 1.51 2.63 11.02
CA ALA A 172 0.87 3.28 9.87
C ALA A 172 1.69 3.09 8.58
N LEU A 173 3.02 3.19 8.67
CA LEU A 173 3.93 2.93 7.54
C LEU A 173 3.77 1.49 7.05
N LEU A 174 3.74 0.53 7.97
CA LEU A 174 3.63 -0.88 7.63
C LEU A 174 2.29 -1.19 6.96
N GLY A 175 1.18 -0.71 7.53
CA GLY A 175 -0.15 -0.89 6.94
C GLY A 175 -0.30 -0.24 5.55
N LEU A 176 0.25 0.97 5.36
CA LEU A 176 0.22 1.64 4.06
C LEU A 176 1.16 0.99 3.04
N ALA A 177 2.33 0.52 3.47
CA ALA A 177 3.26 -0.20 2.60
C ALA A 177 2.64 -1.49 2.09
N PHE A 178 2.04 -2.30 2.97
CA PHE A 178 1.31 -3.49 2.55
C PHE A 178 0.14 -3.15 1.62
N ALA A 179 -0.59 -2.06 1.89
CA ALA A 179 -1.66 -1.62 0.99
C ALA A 179 -1.13 -1.29 -0.42
N ALA A 180 0.01 -0.62 -0.53
CA ALA A 180 0.66 -0.38 -1.81
C ALA A 180 1.11 -1.70 -2.49
N THR A 181 1.66 -2.64 -1.72
CA THR A 181 2.02 -3.98 -2.21
C THR A 181 0.82 -4.75 -2.75
N LEU A 182 -0.35 -4.66 -2.10
CA LEU A 182 -1.59 -5.29 -2.58
C LEU A 182 -2.04 -4.69 -3.92
N VAL A 183 -1.93 -3.37 -4.08
CA VAL A 183 -2.22 -2.72 -5.36
C VAL A 183 -1.22 -3.18 -6.42
N SER A 184 0.07 -3.30 -6.08
CA SER A 184 1.11 -3.84 -6.97
C SER A 184 0.79 -5.27 -7.42
N LEU A 185 0.28 -6.12 -6.52
CA LEU A 185 -0.12 -7.49 -6.85
C LEU A 185 -1.22 -7.50 -7.94
N PHE A 186 -2.23 -6.66 -7.81
CA PHE A 186 -3.34 -6.57 -8.77
C PHE A 186 -2.96 -5.87 -10.08
N LEU A 187 -1.82 -5.17 -10.07
CA LEU A 187 -1.21 -4.55 -11.24
C LEU A 187 0.07 -5.27 -11.66
N SER A 188 0.22 -6.55 -11.29
CA SER A 188 1.45 -7.33 -11.52
C SER A 188 1.83 -7.46 -12.99
N TYR A 189 0.88 -7.33 -13.92
CA TYR A 189 1.12 -7.23 -15.36
C TYR A 189 1.97 -6.01 -15.77
N GLY A 190 2.07 -5.00 -14.91
CA GLY A 190 2.85 -3.79 -15.09
C GLY A 190 3.80 -3.52 -13.92
N ASP A 191 4.33 -4.56 -13.29
CA ASP A 191 5.22 -4.41 -12.14
C ASP A 191 6.70 -4.51 -12.53
N ALA A 192 7.37 -3.36 -12.62
CA ALA A 192 8.79 -3.27 -12.96
C ALA A 192 9.69 -3.94 -11.92
N LEU A 193 9.21 -4.18 -10.70
CA LEU A 193 9.99 -4.87 -9.66
C LEU A 193 10.22 -6.34 -10.01
N GLN A 194 9.39 -6.95 -10.85
CA GLN A 194 9.52 -8.37 -11.23
C GLN A 194 10.58 -8.62 -12.30
N TYR A 195 11.10 -7.58 -12.95
CA TYR A 195 12.06 -7.74 -14.03
C TYR A 195 13.45 -8.12 -13.50
N ARG A 196 14.11 -9.03 -14.21
CA ARG A 196 15.54 -9.35 -13.99
C ARG A 196 16.41 -8.33 -14.70
N SER A 197 17.59 -8.06 -14.15
CA SER A 197 18.57 -7.11 -14.71
C SER A 197 18.84 -7.30 -16.20
N GLN A 198 19.01 -8.55 -16.65
CA GLN A 198 19.24 -8.85 -18.07
C GLN A 198 18.05 -8.44 -18.94
N ARG A 199 16.83 -8.79 -18.53
CA ARG A 199 15.59 -8.43 -19.26
C ARG A 199 15.40 -6.92 -19.36
N ILE A 200 15.80 -6.16 -18.33
CA ILE A 200 15.74 -4.69 -18.34
C ILE A 200 16.66 -4.13 -19.42
N VAL A 201 17.91 -4.63 -19.47
CA VAL A 201 18.89 -4.19 -20.46
C VAL A 201 18.49 -4.60 -21.88
N ASP A 202 18.03 -5.84 -22.05
CA ASP A 202 17.57 -6.35 -23.34
C ASP A 202 16.38 -5.52 -23.86
N ALA A 203 15.37 -5.28 -23.01
CA ALA A 203 14.18 -4.52 -23.37
C ALA A 203 14.50 -3.11 -23.90
N PHE A 204 15.44 -2.41 -23.28
CA PHE A 204 15.90 -1.09 -23.74
C PHE A 204 17.06 -1.13 -24.75
N SER A 205 17.38 -2.33 -25.25
CA SER A 205 18.35 -2.53 -26.35
C SER A 205 17.68 -2.96 -27.66
N GLU A 206 16.40 -3.31 -27.62
CA GLU A 206 15.63 -3.70 -28.80
C GLU A 206 15.27 -2.48 -29.67
N VAL A 207 15.79 -2.44 -30.89
CA VAL A 207 15.55 -1.34 -31.85
C VAL A 207 14.30 -1.57 -32.70
N ASN A 208 13.83 -2.82 -32.82
CA ASN A 208 12.81 -3.24 -33.81
C ASN A 208 11.54 -3.88 -33.20
N GLY A 209 10.96 -3.26 -32.17
CA GLY A 209 9.51 -3.41 -31.90
C GLY A 209 9.03 -4.75 -31.34
N GLY A 210 9.83 -5.45 -30.53
CA GLY A 210 9.42 -6.67 -29.82
C GLY A 210 8.44 -6.47 -28.65
N GLY A 211 7.93 -5.24 -28.45
CA GLY A 211 7.05 -4.86 -27.33
C GLY A 211 7.78 -4.65 -25.99
N GLY A 212 8.96 -5.24 -25.80
CA GLY A 212 9.67 -5.22 -24.51
C GLY A 212 10.00 -3.83 -23.97
N ALA A 213 10.38 -2.88 -24.86
CA ALA A 213 10.62 -1.50 -24.45
C ALA A 213 9.34 -0.80 -23.95
N ASP A 214 8.22 -1.00 -24.64
CA ASP A 214 6.92 -0.42 -24.28
C ASP A 214 6.39 -1.04 -22.99
N ASP A 215 6.54 -2.36 -22.83
CA ASP A 215 6.14 -3.10 -21.63
C ASP A 215 6.92 -2.64 -20.41
N LEU A 216 8.25 -2.53 -20.53
CA LEU A 216 9.10 -2.05 -19.43
C LEU A 216 8.81 -0.59 -19.10
N ALA A 217 8.69 0.29 -20.10
CA ALA A 217 8.37 1.70 -19.87
C ALA A 217 7.01 1.85 -19.17
N THR A 218 6.00 1.08 -19.59
CA THR A 218 4.68 1.05 -18.97
C THR A 218 4.74 0.55 -17.53
N ALA A 219 5.49 -0.53 -17.29
CA ALA A 219 5.69 -1.09 -15.95
C ALA A 219 6.40 -0.09 -15.02
N MET A 220 7.41 0.64 -15.54
CA MET A 220 8.08 1.70 -14.79
C MET A 220 7.09 2.80 -14.38
N VAL A 221 6.20 3.22 -15.28
CA VAL A 221 5.16 4.23 -14.97
C VAL A 221 4.23 3.75 -13.86
N ILE A 222 3.71 2.53 -13.98
CA ILE A 222 2.77 1.93 -13.02
C ILE A 222 3.42 1.80 -11.65
N SER A 223 4.58 1.15 -11.55
CA SER A 223 5.32 0.99 -10.30
C SER A 223 5.71 2.34 -9.69
N ASN A 224 6.04 3.36 -10.50
CA ASN A 224 6.40 4.69 -10.01
C ASN A 224 5.23 5.33 -9.26
N VAL A 225 4.03 5.28 -9.83
CA VAL A 225 2.82 5.84 -9.21
C VAL A 225 2.48 5.09 -7.92
N ILE A 226 2.50 3.76 -7.96
CA ILE A 226 2.15 2.90 -6.80
C ILE A 226 3.11 3.15 -5.62
N LEU A 227 4.41 3.27 -5.89
CA LEU A 227 5.41 3.48 -4.85
C LEU A 227 5.43 4.92 -4.33
N LEU A 228 5.30 5.90 -5.22
CA LEU A 228 5.50 7.32 -4.87
C LEU A 228 4.25 7.96 -4.25
N ALA A 229 3.04 7.66 -4.75
CA ALA A 229 1.82 8.33 -4.29
C ALA A 229 1.56 8.17 -2.77
N PRO A 230 1.74 6.98 -2.17
CA PRO A 230 1.61 6.81 -0.72
C PRO A 230 2.65 7.62 0.06
N VAL A 231 3.88 7.71 -0.43
CA VAL A 231 4.94 8.52 0.21
C VAL A 231 4.57 10.01 0.16
N LEU A 232 4.11 10.50 -0.99
CA LEU A 232 3.68 11.88 -1.16
C LEU A 232 2.48 12.24 -0.26
N LEU A 233 1.54 11.30 -0.09
CA LEU A 233 0.43 11.44 0.86
C LEU A 233 0.94 11.65 2.30
N LEU A 234 1.92 10.85 2.72
CA LEU A 234 2.49 10.95 4.06
C LEU A 234 3.32 12.23 4.27
N VAL A 235 4.18 12.60 3.32
CA VAL A 235 5.01 13.82 3.38
C VAL A 235 4.14 15.08 3.42
N ARG A 236 2.94 15.05 2.82
CA ARG A 236 1.99 16.16 2.93
C ARG A 236 1.48 16.34 4.36
N ARG A 237 1.33 15.25 5.11
CA ARG A 237 0.74 15.24 6.45
C ARG A 237 1.76 15.36 7.59
N TRP A 238 2.95 14.79 7.42
CA TRP A 238 3.99 14.72 8.44
C TRP A 238 5.37 15.05 7.86
N ASN A 239 6.24 15.60 8.71
CA ASN A 239 7.68 15.57 8.44
C ASN A 239 8.17 14.16 8.75
N LEU A 240 8.33 13.34 7.72
CA LEU A 240 8.65 11.94 7.89
C LEU A 240 10.01 11.76 8.61
N PRO A 241 10.06 10.92 9.65
CA PRO A 241 11.33 10.50 10.24
C PRO A 241 12.10 9.65 9.22
N PHE A 242 13.42 9.77 9.24
CA PHE A 242 14.27 8.96 8.36
C PHE A 242 14.06 7.47 8.56
N GLY A 243 14.08 6.74 7.45
CA GLY A 243 13.76 5.32 7.36
C GLY A 243 12.29 5.07 7.04
N SER A 244 11.45 6.11 6.94
CA SER A 244 10.04 5.92 6.61
C SER A 244 9.85 5.36 5.20
N VAL A 245 10.55 5.93 4.22
CA VAL A 245 10.45 5.49 2.83
C VAL A 245 11.19 4.17 2.63
N THR A 246 12.35 3.99 3.27
CA THR A 246 13.05 2.70 3.29
C THR A 246 12.15 1.57 3.80
N VAL A 247 11.46 1.74 4.94
CA VAL A 247 10.54 0.72 5.46
C VAL A 247 9.45 0.40 4.43
N MET A 248 8.85 1.41 3.81
CA MET A 248 7.78 1.21 2.83
C MET A 248 8.29 0.44 1.60
N TYR A 249 9.44 0.83 1.05
CA TYR A 249 9.98 0.19 -0.15
C TYR A 249 10.54 -1.21 0.16
N THR A 250 11.09 -1.45 1.34
CA THR A 250 11.49 -2.79 1.80
C THR A 250 10.29 -3.74 1.89
N VAL A 251 9.13 -3.27 2.34
CA VAL A 251 7.91 -4.09 2.34
C VAL A 251 7.38 -4.30 0.92
N ALA A 252 7.45 -3.26 0.07
CA ALA A 252 6.99 -3.32 -1.31
C ALA A 252 7.71 -4.39 -2.15
N VAL A 253 9.03 -4.60 -1.93
CA VAL A 253 9.81 -5.60 -2.70
C VAL A 253 9.55 -7.04 -2.31
N LEU A 254 8.92 -7.31 -1.17
CA LEU A 254 8.74 -8.68 -0.68
C LEU A 254 7.85 -9.52 -1.61
N MET A 255 6.77 -8.92 -2.15
CA MET A 255 5.84 -9.65 -3.01
C MET A 255 6.40 -9.93 -4.41
N PRO A 256 6.93 -8.92 -5.13
CA PRO A 256 7.59 -9.17 -6.41
C PRO A 256 8.77 -10.14 -6.29
N GLY A 257 9.51 -10.08 -5.17
CA GLY A 257 10.56 -11.05 -4.88
C GLY A 257 10.03 -12.47 -4.69
N ALA A 258 8.96 -12.66 -3.91
CA ALA A 258 8.33 -13.97 -3.76
C ALA A 258 7.81 -14.53 -5.09
N GLN A 259 7.13 -13.71 -5.90
CA GLN A 259 6.58 -14.12 -7.20
C GLN A 259 7.64 -14.58 -8.20
N THR A 260 8.82 -13.99 -8.13
CA THR A 260 9.95 -14.29 -9.02
C THR A 260 10.95 -15.27 -8.42
N ALA A 261 10.59 -15.94 -7.30
CA ALA A 261 11.47 -16.83 -6.54
C ALA A 261 12.81 -16.16 -6.16
N PHE A 262 12.82 -14.84 -6.01
CA PHE A 262 13.99 -14.00 -5.76
C PHE A 262 15.08 -14.08 -6.85
N GLU A 263 14.75 -14.45 -8.09
CA GLU A 263 15.72 -14.47 -9.19
C GLU A 263 16.08 -13.06 -9.73
N ASN A 264 15.51 -12.01 -9.14
CA ASN A 264 15.68 -10.60 -9.47
C ASN A 264 16.25 -9.77 -8.29
N VAL A 265 17.00 -10.39 -7.35
CA VAL A 265 17.54 -9.69 -6.16
C VAL A 265 18.20 -8.33 -6.46
N PRO A 266 19.06 -8.16 -7.49
CA PRO A 266 19.65 -6.86 -7.79
C PRO A 266 18.60 -5.77 -8.06
N THR A 267 17.56 -6.10 -8.81
CA THR A 267 16.42 -5.21 -9.07
C THR A 267 15.72 -4.82 -7.77
N LEU A 268 15.43 -5.79 -6.89
CA LEU A 268 14.75 -5.53 -5.61
C LEU A 268 15.59 -4.66 -4.67
N LEU A 269 16.91 -4.89 -4.59
CA LEU A 269 17.82 -4.10 -3.76
C LEU A 269 17.87 -2.63 -4.19
N THR A 270 17.62 -2.35 -5.46
CA THR A 270 17.50 -0.98 -5.97
C THR A 270 16.42 -0.20 -5.22
N PHE A 271 15.25 -0.79 -4.98
CA PHE A 271 14.16 -0.08 -4.31
C PHE A 271 14.47 0.15 -2.83
N VAL A 272 15.20 -0.76 -2.18
CA VAL A 272 15.71 -0.52 -0.82
C VAL A 272 16.68 0.69 -0.81
N ALA A 273 17.61 0.73 -1.78
CA ALA A 273 18.52 1.87 -1.95
C ALA A 273 17.79 3.18 -2.30
N ALA A 274 16.77 3.12 -3.14
CA ALA A 274 15.93 4.26 -3.52
C ALA A 274 15.11 4.78 -2.34
N GLY A 275 14.66 3.89 -1.45
CA GLY A 275 14.02 4.27 -0.19
C GLY A 275 14.97 5.05 0.71
N LEU A 276 16.20 4.58 0.88
CA LEU A 276 17.25 5.31 1.60
C LEU A 276 17.57 6.66 0.96
N ALA A 277 17.71 6.71 -0.36
CA ALA A 277 17.94 7.94 -1.10
C ALA A 277 16.77 8.94 -0.91
N SER A 278 15.54 8.45 -0.91
CA SER A 278 14.34 9.25 -0.66
C SER A 278 14.30 9.79 0.77
N ASP A 279 14.68 8.99 1.76
CA ASP A 279 14.82 9.45 3.15
C ASP A 279 15.93 10.51 3.30
N VAL A 280 17.03 10.42 2.54
CA VAL A 280 18.06 11.47 2.47
C VAL A 280 17.48 12.75 1.83
N LEU A 281 16.76 12.63 0.72
CA LEU A 281 16.10 13.77 0.07
C LEU A 281 15.11 14.44 1.01
N ILE A 282 14.34 13.68 1.79
CA ILE A 282 13.44 14.24 2.83
C ILE A 282 14.24 15.03 3.86
N ARG A 283 15.37 14.52 4.34
CA ARG A 283 16.21 15.24 5.32
C ARG A 283 16.81 16.53 4.75
N VAL A 284 17.25 16.52 3.51
CA VAL A 284 17.91 17.66 2.84
C VAL A 284 16.89 18.71 2.44
N LEU A 285 15.85 18.32 1.69
CA LEU A 285 14.86 19.24 1.15
C LEU A 285 13.87 19.70 2.22
N ARG A 286 13.61 18.85 3.24
CA ARG A 286 12.58 19.02 4.28
C ARG A 286 11.23 19.40 3.65
N PRO A 287 10.68 18.53 2.77
CA PRO A 287 9.41 18.76 2.11
C PRO A 287 8.27 18.75 3.14
N SER A 288 7.27 19.61 2.94
CA SER A 288 6.08 19.67 3.79
C SER A 288 4.92 20.30 3.02
N GLY A 289 3.69 20.15 3.53
CA GLY A 289 2.52 20.84 2.98
C GLY A 289 2.62 22.37 2.93
N THR A 290 3.50 22.97 3.75
CA THR A 290 3.76 24.42 3.75
C THR A 290 4.91 24.83 2.83
N ARG A 291 5.85 23.91 2.53
CA ARG A 291 6.99 24.15 1.64
C ARG A 291 6.77 23.50 0.28
N ARG A 292 5.81 24.03 -0.49
CA ARG A 292 5.36 23.47 -1.77
C ARG A 292 6.49 23.20 -2.76
N GLY A 293 7.40 24.16 -2.97
CA GLY A 293 8.53 23.97 -3.88
C GLY A 293 9.44 22.80 -3.46
N ALA A 294 9.69 22.62 -2.16
CA ALA A 294 10.45 21.48 -1.66
C ALA A 294 9.67 20.15 -1.80
N TYR A 295 8.34 20.18 -1.64
CA TYR A 295 7.48 19.03 -1.86
C TYR A 295 7.50 18.56 -3.32
N TRP A 296 7.37 19.49 -4.27
CA TRP A 296 7.45 19.19 -5.70
C TRP A 296 8.84 18.75 -6.15
N ALA A 297 9.89 19.41 -5.64
CA ALA A 297 11.26 19.00 -5.89
C ALA A 297 11.51 17.59 -5.35
N PHE A 298 11.03 17.27 -4.15
CA PHE A 298 11.11 15.91 -3.59
C PHE A 298 10.38 14.90 -4.49
N ALA A 299 9.16 15.21 -4.93
CA ALA A 299 8.37 14.31 -5.77
C ALA A 299 9.07 13.96 -7.08
N GLY A 300 9.60 14.96 -7.80
CA GLY A 300 10.33 14.74 -9.04
C GLY A 300 11.69 14.07 -8.85
N LEU A 301 12.48 14.53 -7.87
CA LEU A 301 13.82 13.98 -7.62
C LEU A 301 13.78 12.55 -7.06
N SER A 302 12.83 12.23 -6.18
CA SER A 302 12.68 10.87 -5.63
C SER A 302 12.36 9.87 -6.74
N ALA A 303 11.44 10.20 -7.64
CA ALA A 303 11.15 9.38 -8.82
C ALA A 303 12.38 9.25 -9.73
N PHE A 304 12.98 10.36 -10.14
CA PHE A 304 14.16 10.37 -11.00
C PHE A 304 15.28 9.49 -10.44
N VAL A 305 15.64 9.67 -9.16
CA VAL A 305 16.70 8.91 -8.50
C VAL A 305 16.34 7.42 -8.43
N THR A 306 15.08 7.08 -8.11
CA THR A 306 14.64 5.67 -8.04
C THR A 306 14.87 4.95 -9.37
N TRP A 307 14.47 5.57 -10.48
CA TRP A 307 14.56 4.93 -11.80
C TRP A 307 15.95 5.03 -12.43
N ALA A 308 16.73 6.07 -12.10
CA ALA A 308 18.14 6.11 -12.44
C ALA A 308 18.92 4.99 -11.73
N LEU A 309 18.64 4.75 -10.44
CA LEU A 309 19.20 3.61 -9.71
C LEU A 309 18.75 2.29 -10.35
N TYR A 310 17.48 2.14 -10.70
CA TYR A 310 16.94 0.92 -11.30
C TYR A 310 17.70 0.51 -12.56
N LEU A 311 17.89 1.45 -13.49
CA LEU A 311 18.62 1.19 -14.72
C LEU A 311 20.12 1.04 -14.48
N GLY A 312 20.70 1.82 -13.56
CA GLY A 312 22.12 1.73 -13.21
C GLY A 312 22.50 0.39 -12.60
N VAL A 313 21.70 -0.10 -11.63
CA VAL A 313 21.89 -1.40 -10.99
C VAL A 313 21.63 -2.53 -11.97
N ALA A 314 20.58 -2.43 -12.79
CA ALA A 314 20.32 -3.42 -13.84
C ALA A 314 21.51 -3.53 -14.81
N SER A 315 22.03 -2.40 -15.28
CA SER A 315 23.17 -2.35 -16.19
C SER A 315 24.44 -2.94 -15.56
N ALA A 316 24.71 -2.59 -14.30
CA ALA A 316 25.86 -3.13 -13.56
C ALA A 316 25.76 -4.65 -13.36
N ALA A 317 24.56 -5.16 -13.04
CA ALA A 317 24.33 -6.58 -12.82
C ALA A 317 24.28 -7.40 -14.12
N ALA A 318 23.82 -6.81 -15.23
CA ALA A 318 23.81 -7.43 -16.56
C ALA A 318 25.17 -7.34 -17.27
N GLY A 319 26.09 -6.50 -16.79
CA GLY A 319 27.42 -6.33 -17.37
C GLY A 319 27.46 -5.44 -18.62
N GLY A 320 26.44 -4.62 -18.84
CA GLY A 320 26.35 -3.75 -20.02
C GLY A 320 25.24 -2.70 -19.90
N LEU A 321 25.41 -1.59 -20.60
CA LEU A 321 24.37 -0.56 -20.73
C LEU A 321 23.37 -0.95 -21.83
N PRO A 322 22.10 -0.52 -21.73
CA PRO A 322 21.17 -0.65 -22.84
C PRO A 322 21.68 0.07 -24.08
N THR A 323 21.48 -0.50 -25.27
CA THR A 323 22.06 0.02 -26.51
C THR A 323 21.34 1.26 -27.05
N VAL A 324 20.10 1.53 -26.64
CA VAL A 324 19.30 2.69 -27.07
C VAL A 324 19.40 3.82 -26.03
N PRO A 325 20.20 4.88 -26.28
CA PRO A 325 20.48 5.92 -25.28
C PRO A 325 19.24 6.67 -24.81
N GLU A 326 18.31 6.96 -25.72
CA GLU A 326 17.08 7.71 -25.45
C GLU A 326 16.22 7.01 -24.40
N LEU A 327 16.18 5.67 -24.39
CA LEU A 327 15.38 4.90 -23.45
C LEU A 327 15.96 4.95 -22.04
N TRP A 328 17.24 4.62 -21.87
CA TRP A 328 17.81 4.50 -20.54
C TRP A 328 18.21 5.84 -19.89
N THR A 329 18.44 6.88 -20.70
CA THR A 329 18.67 8.24 -20.18
C THR A 329 17.36 9.03 -20.03
N GLY A 330 16.38 8.80 -20.89
CA GLY A 330 15.09 9.49 -20.88
C GLY A 330 14.09 8.94 -19.87
N ALA A 331 14.04 7.62 -19.67
CA ALA A 331 13.03 7.01 -18.78
C ALA A 331 13.09 7.52 -17.33
N PRO A 332 14.26 7.72 -16.68
CA PRO A 332 14.33 8.36 -15.37
C PRO A 332 13.79 9.79 -15.36
N VAL A 333 14.03 10.56 -16.43
CA VAL A 333 13.52 11.93 -16.57
C VAL A 333 12.00 11.92 -16.68
N VAL A 334 11.43 11.04 -17.51
CA VAL A 334 9.97 10.86 -17.62
C VAL A 334 9.36 10.49 -16.28
N ALA A 335 9.97 9.55 -15.55
CA ALA A 335 9.51 9.18 -14.22
C ALA A 335 9.56 10.37 -13.23
N GLY A 336 10.61 11.21 -13.33
CA GLY A 336 10.72 12.46 -12.59
C GLY A 336 9.60 13.46 -12.92
N LEU A 337 9.24 13.61 -14.20
CA LEU A 337 8.11 14.45 -14.63
C LEU A 337 6.76 13.93 -14.11
N ILE A 338 6.56 12.61 -14.11
CA ILE A 338 5.37 11.98 -13.49
C ILE A 338 5.34 12.27 -11.99
N GLY A 339 6.47 12.12 -11.29
CA GLY A 339 6.59 12.46 -9.88
C GLY A 339 6.26 13.92 -9.61
N LEU A 340 6.75 14.84 -10.43
CA LEU A 340 6.42 16.27 -10.34
C LEU A 340 4.93 16.53 -10.55
N ALA A 341 4.31 15.89 -11.56
CA ALA A 341 2.88 16.01 -11.83
C ALA A 341 2.03 15.50 -10.66
N LEU A 342 2.37 14.33 -10.10
CA LEU A 342 1.73 13.81 -8.88
C LEU A 342 1.90 14.76 -7.70
N GLY A 343 3.10 15.33 -7.52
CA GLY A 343 3.37 16.33 -6.49
C GLY A 343 2.50 17.58 -6.63
N ALA A 344 2.33 18.09 -7.85
CA ALA A 344 1.48 19.24 -8.13
C ALA A 344 -0.02 18.93 -7.88
N LEU A 345 -0.49 17.73 -8.25
CA LEU A 345 -1.87 17.30 -8.02
C LEU A 345 -2.19 17.07 -6.53
N LEU A 346 -1.27 16.44 -5.80
CA LEU A 346 -1.44 16.14 -4.37
C LEU A 346 -1.23 17.37 -3.49
N LEU A 347 -0.56 18.42 -3.98
CA LEU A 347 -0.40 19.69 -3.29
C LEU A 347 -0.50 20.85 -4.30
N PRO A 348 -1.73 21.20 -4.73
CA PRO A 348 -1.94 22.24 -5.72
C PRO A 348 -1.57 23.62 -5.16
N ASN A 349 -1.40 24.58 -6.08
CA ASN A 349 -1.26 25.97 -5.72
C ASN A 349 -2.44 26.43 -4.86
N ALA A 350 -2.16 27.31 -3.91
CA ALA A 350 -3.26 28.02 -3.25
C ALA A 350 -4.01 28.80 -4.34
N VAL A 351 -5.31 28.56 -4.45
CA VAL A 351 -6.18 29.47 -5.18
C VAL A 351 -6.03 30.83 -4.51
N ALA A 352 -5.64 31.85 -5.27
CA ALA A 352 -5.66 33.21 -4.75
C ALA A 352 -7.08 33.47 -4.26
N SER A 353 -7.28 33.65 -2.96
CA SER A 353 -8.55 34.13 -2.44
C SER A 353 -8.84 35.45 -3.14
N ASP A 354 -9.96 35.53 -3.86
CA ASP A 354 -10.42 36.72 -4.57
C ASP A 354 -10.25 37.94 -3.66
N ALA A 355 -9.21 38.73 -3.95
CA ALA A 355 -9.00 40.02 -3.36
C ALA A 355 -10.02 40.95 -4.02
N GLY A 356 -11.18 41.15 -3.38
CA GLY A 356 -12.10 42.22 -3.75
C GLY A 356 -13.57 41.92 -3.47
N ASP A 357 -13.99 41.99 -2.20
CA ASP A 357 -15.27 42.60 -1.89
C ASP A 357 -14.99 44.03 -1.39
N PRO A 358 -15.12 45.08 -2.24
CA PRO A 358 -15.03 46.47 -1.82
C PRO A 358 -16.32 46.99 -1.16
N GLY A 359 -17.32 46.14 -0.88
CA GLY A 359 -18.68 46.52 -0.51
C GLY A 359 -18.97 46.79 0.96
N ARG A 360 -18.01 47.31 1.75
CA ARG A 360 -18.30 47.85 3.10
C ARG A 360 -17.61 49.19 3.31
N ALA A 361 -18.25 50.25 2.85
CA ALA A 361 -18.12 51.62 3.37
C ALA A 361 -19.53 52.17 3.61
#